data_AF-A0A0P8YCP1-F1
#
_entry.id   AF-A0A0P8YCP1-F1
#
_cell.length_a   1.000
_cell.length_b   1.000
_cell.length_c   1.000
_cell.angle_alpha   90.00
_cell.angle_beta   90.00
_cell.angle_gamma   90.00
#
_symmetry.space_group_name_H-M   'P 1'
#
loop_
_entity.id
_entity.type
_entity.pdbx_description
1 polymer ?
#
loop_
_entity_poly.entity_id
_entity_poly.type
_entity_poly.pdbx_seq_one_letter_code
_entity_poly.pdbx_strand_id
1 'polypeptide(L)'
;MTLRRFWMIGVSALILGACQQVSLPFVMPVVGVAEPISVLTSAPEDSDKCWGKGTTPAVVETVTQQVLVRAAGPIIAPSPDGAPTYKTVHSPAIYTTRTQQKIITPRADFWFEVPCPAQIDQGFIATLQRALKSRGLFRGAVTGVIDQRTQKAVRWYQKQHGLDSTTLSLAAARQLGLIAYARDGAR
;
A
#
# COMPACT_ATOMS: atom_id res chain seq x y z
N MET A 1 -60.64 59.02 24.95
CA MET A 1 -59.87 58.95 26.21
C MET A 1 -59.32 57.53 26.33
N THR A 2 -58.07 57.28 25.87
CA THR A 2 -56.84 57.20 26.70
C THR A 2 -56.99 56.16 27.82
N LEU A 3 -56.26 55.04 27.89
CA LEU A 3 -54.81 54.88 28.04
C LEU A 3 -54.54 53.35 27.99
N ARG A 4 -53.73 52.78 27.09
CA ARG A 4 -52.25 52.58 27.16
C ARG A 4 -51.79 51.41 28.07
N ARG A 5 -51.18 50.40 27.42
CA ARG A 5 -50.05 49.53 27.83
C ARG A 5 -50.25 48.54 29.01
N PHE A 6 -49.93 47.26 28.77
CA PHE A 6 -48.63 46.70 29.17
C PHE A 6 -48.32 45.42 28.40
N TRP A 7 -47.07 45.36 27.96
CA TRP A 7 -46.46 44.35 27.09
C TRP A 7 -45.63 43.45 28.00
N MET A 8 -45.91 42.15 28.04
CA MET A 8 -45.04 41.15 28.65
C MET A 8 -44.90 39.99 27.65
N ILE A 9 -43.87 40.08 26.82
CA ILE A 9 -43.38 38.98 26.00
C ILE A 9 -42.69 38.00 26.97
N GLY A 10 -43.34 36.86 27.22
CA GLY A 10 -42.71 35.71 27.86
C GLY A 10 -41.83 34.99 26.86
N VAL A 11 -40.51 35.20 26.95
CA VAL A 11 -39.50 34.43 26.22
C VAL A 11 -39.37 33.07 26.90
N SER A 12 -40.10 32.06 26.40
CA SER A 12 -39.88 30.65 26.76
C SER A 12 -38.62 30.15 26.07
N ALA A 13 -37.52 30.10 26.82
CA ALA A 13 -36.29 29.42 26.41
C ALA A 13 -36.49 27.89 26.48
N LEU A 14 -36.89 27.29 25.37
CA LEU A 14 -36.82 25.84 25.16
C LEU A 14 -35.35 25.46 24.96
N ILE A 15 -34.72 24.94 26.02
CA ILE A 15 -33.41 24.31 25.95
C ILE A 15 -33.62 22.90 25.35
N LEU A 16 -33.43 22.77 24.04
CA LEU A 16 -33.30 21.47 23.38
C LEU A 16 -31.97 20.84 23.80
N GLY A 17 -32.02 19.86 24.70
CA GLY A 17 -30.90 18.97 24.98
C GLY A 17 -30.58 18.14 23.73
N ALA A 18 -29.47 18.48 23.07
CA ALA A 18 -28.95 17.68 21.98
C ALA A 18 -28.42 16.34 22.53
N CYS A 19 -29.05 15.23 22.14
CA CYS A 19 -28.42 13.92 22.25
C CYS A 19 -27.17 13.90 21.37
N GLN A 20 -26.00 14.13 21.95
CA GLN A 20 -24.74 13.72 21.35
C GLN A 20 -24.69 12.20 21.37
N GLN A 21 -25.30 11.61 20.34
CA GLN A 21 -25.00 10.25 19.91
C GLN A 21 -23.52 10.21 19.55
N VAL A 22 -22.71 9.74 20.49
CA VAL A 22 -21.32 9.37 20.26
C VAL A 22 -21.37 8.23 19.25
N SER A 23 -21.24 8.56 17.98
CA SER A 23 -20.99 7.57 16.94
C SER A 23 -19.61 6.99 17.23
N LEU A 24 -19.58 5.83 17.87
CA LEU A 24 -18.40 4.97 17.87
C LEU A 24 -17.94 4.86 16.42
N PRO A 25 -16.63 4.95 16.13
CA PRO A 25 -16.15 4.71 14.78
C PRO A 25 -16.63 3.32 14.38
N PHE A 26 -17.49 3.27 13.35
CA PHE A 26 -17.90 2.03 12.73
C PHE A 26 -16.64 1.41 12.11
N VAL A 27 -15.96 0.56 12.86
CA VAL A 27 -14.85 -0.24 12.36
C VAL A 27 -15.48 -1.27 11.44
N MET A 28 -15.50 -0.99 10.14
CA MET A 28 -15.87 -2.01 9.16
C MET A 28 -14.86 -3.15 9.32
N PRO A 29 -15.31 -4.40 9.51
CA PRO A 29 -14.41 -5.52 9.33
C PRO A 29 -13.89 -5.47 7.89
N VAL A 30 -12.57 -5.52 7.71
CA VAL A 30 -11.94 -5.72 6.40
C VAL A 30 -12.35 -7.11 5.92
N VAL A 31 -13.51 -7.20 5.28
CA VAL A 31 -13.93 -8.40 4.57
C VAL A 31 -13.23 -8.36 3.22
N GLY A 32 -12.18 -9.16 3.13
CA GLY A 32 -11.33 -9.24 1.96
C GLY A 32 -9.89 -9.41 2.40
N VAL A 33 -9.54 -10.64 2.78
CA VAL A 33 -8.15 -11.07 2.66
C VAL A 33 -7.84 -10.88 1.18
N ALA A 34 -7.01 -9.90 0.84
CA ALA A 34 -6.46 -9.82 -0.50
C ALA A 34 -5.85 -11.19 -0.78
N GLU A 35 -6.34 -11.87 -1.83
CA GLU A 35 -5.84 -13.18 -2.23
C GLU A 35 -4.31 -13.16 -2.21
N PRO A 36 -3.65 -14.20 -1.67
CA PRO A 36 -2.21 -14.17 -1.48
C PRO A 36 -1.54 -13.95 -2.84
N ILE A 37 -0.83 -12.84 -2.97
CA ILE A 37 0.03 -12.53 -4.10
C ILE A 37 1.08 -13.65 -4.16
N SER A 38 0.95 -14.53 -5.16
CA SER A 38 1.86 -15.67 -5.31
C SER A 38 3.19 -15.19 -5.89
N VAL A 39 4.23 -15.17 -5.05
CA VAL A 39 5.59 -14.81 -5.43
C VAL A 39 6.25 -16.03 -6.08
N LEU A 40 5.89 -16.30 -7.33
CA LEU A 40 6.42 -17.39 -8.13
C LEU A 40 7.24 -16.86 -9.31
N THR A 41 8.34 -17.55 -9.61
CA THR A 41 9.21 -17.24 -10.76
C THR A 41 8.48 -17.41 -12.11
N SER A 42 7.48 -18.29 -12.17
CA SER A 42 6.64 -18.56 -13.36
C SER A 42 5.15 -18.48 -13.01
N ALA A 43 4.33 -18.25 -14.04
CA ALA A 43 2.88 -18.27 -13.88
C ALA A 43 2.42 -19.66 -13.40
N PRO A 44 1.38 -19.73 -12.55
CA PRO A 44 0.76 -21.01 -12.21
C PRO A 44 0.27 -21.76 -13.46
N GLU A 45 0.53 -23.06 -13.51
CA GLU A 45 0.07 -23.95 -14.58
C GLU A 45 -1.40 -24.34 -14.32
N ASP A 46 -2.32 -23.44 -14.66
CA ASP A 46 -3.77 -23.72 -14.67
C ASP A 46 -4.32 -23.31 -16.05
N SER A 47 -4.87 -24.27 -16.80
CA SER A 47 -5.31 -24.06 -18.19
C SER A 47 -6.53 -23.17 -18.31
N ASP A 48 -7.36 -23.12 -17.27
CA ASP A 48 -8.67 -22.49 -17.33
C ASP A 48 -8.64 -21.03 -16.85
N LYS A 49 -7.45 -20.58 -16.40
CA LYS A 49 -7.23 -19.24 -15.84
C LYS A 49 -6.20 -18.47 -16.64
N CYS A 50 -6.41 -17.17 -16.75
CA CYS A 50 -5.45 -16.26 -17.36
C CYS A 50 -4.71 -15.48 -16.27
N TRP A 51 -3.40 -15.35 -16.44
CA TRP A 51 -2.51 -14.77 -15.43
C TRP A 51 -1.86 -13.47 -15.92
N GLY A 52 -1.90 -12.44 -15.09
CA GLY A 52 -1.13 -11.22 -15.23
C GLY A 52 0.14 -11.28 -14.38
N LYS A 53 1.24 -10.74 -14.91
CA LYS A 53 2.50 -10.60 -14.19
C LYS A 53 2.61 -9.22 -13.54
N GLY A 54 2.89 -9.19 -12.26
CA GLY A 54 3.32 -8.01 -11.52
C GLY A 54 4.76 -8.14 -11.04
N THR A 55 5.37 -7.03 -10.65
CA THR A 55 6.69 -6.99 -10.02
C THR A 55 6.68 -5.99 -8.87
N THR A 56 7.08 -6.43 -7.68
CA THR A 56 7.41 -5.52 -6.58
C THR A 56 8.84 -4.99 -6.76
N PRO A 57 9.06 -3.67 -6.72
CA PRO A 57 10.39 -3.10 -6.83
C PRO A 57 11.26 -3.45 -5.62
N ALA A 58 12.58 -3.51 -5.81
CA ALA A 58 13.50 -3.66 -4.70
C ALA A 58 13.55 -2.37 -3.87
N VAL A 59 13.56 -2.50 -2.54
CA VAL A 59 13.79 -1.40 -1.61
C VAL A 59 15.22 -1.50 -1.11
N VAL A 60 16.03 -0.49 -1.45
CA VAL A 60 17.43 -0.36 -1.02
C VAL A 60 17.54 0.74 0.02
N GLU A 61 18.33 0.48 1.06
CA GLU A 61 18.61 1.43 2.13
C GLU A 61 20.12 1.62 2.27
N THR A 62 20.53 2.86 2.49
CA THR A 62 21.92 3.19 2.81
C THR A 62 22.12 3.02 4.30
N VAL A 63 22.81 1.96 4.70
CA VAL A 63 23.05 1.63 6.11
C VAL A 63 24.46 2.05 6.49
N THR A 64 24.58 2.92 7.51
CA THR A 64 25.85 3.33 8.11
C THR A 64 26.04 2.64 9.45
N GLN A 65 27.16 1.94 9.63
CA GLN A 65 27.47 1.19 10.86
C GLN A 65 28.87 1.52 11.36
N GLN A 66 29.02 1.60 12.69
CA GLN A 66 30.33 1.63 13.33
C GLN A 66 30.83 0.20 13.49
N VAL A 67 31.87 -0.16 12.76
CA VAL A 67 32.49 -1.49 12.81
C VAL A 67 33.71 -1.40 13.73
N LEU A 68 33.76 -2.25 14.74
CA LEU A 68 34.92 -2.38 15.63
C LEU A 68 36.10 -2.92 14.82
N VAL A 69 37.16 -2.13 14.69
CA VAL A 69 38.41 -2.51 14.02
C VAL A 69 39.35 -3.19 15.01
N ARG A 70 39.44 -2.64 16.22
CA ARG A 70 40.27 -3.18 17.30
C ARG A 70 39.56 -3.03 18.63
N ALA A 71 39.39 -4.14 19.34
CA ALA A 71 38.82 -4.13 20.69
C ALA A 71 39.73 -3.36 21.66
N ALA A 72 39.11 -2.80 22.71
CA ALA A 72 39.88 -2.27 23.84
C ALA A 72 40.58 -3.43 24.55
N GLY A 73 41.82 -3.22 24.98
CA GLY A 73 42.56 -4.29 25.62
C GLY A 73 44.00 -3.94 25.99
N PRO A 74 44.64 -4.83 26.75
CA PRO A 74 46.05 -4.69 27.13
C PRO A 74 46.94 -4.83 25.89
N ILE A 75 47.84 -3.87 25.71
CA ILE A 75 48.92 -3.91 24.72
C ILE A 75 50.26 -3.81 25.45
N ILE A 76 51.30 -4.39 24.85
CA ILE A 76 52.67 -4.29 25.35
C ILE A 76 53.31 -3.08 24.69
N ALA A 77 53.76 -2.12 25.50
CA ALA A 77 54.46 -0.92 25.05
C ALA A 77 55.86 -0.83 25.68
N PRO A 78 56.84 -0.24 24.99
CA PRO A 78 58.13 0.11 25.57
C PRO A 78 57.95 0.99 26.80
N SER A 79 58.83 0.84 27.77
CA SER A 79 58.80 1.65 28.97
C SER A 79 59.06 3.13 28.64
N PRO A 80 58.29 4.10 29.18
CA PRO A 80 58.41 5.52 28.84
C PRO A 80 59.78 6.15 29.16
N ASP A 81 60.53 5.51 30.06
CA ASP A 81 61.88 5.88 30.52
C ASP A 81 63.00 5.43 29.57
N GLY A 82 62.69 4.72 28.47
CA GLY A 82 63.67 4.26 27.50
C GLY A 82 64.52 3.07 27.97
N ALA A 83 64.19 2.50 29.13
CA ALA A 83 64.80 1.24 29.59
C ALA A 83 64.39 0.08 28.66
N PRO A 84 65.22 -0.98 28.53
CA PRO A 84 64.91 -2.17 27.73
C PRO A 84 63.86 -3.07 28.42
N THR A 85 62.80 -2.48 28.93
CA THR A 85 61.70 -3.12 29.67
C THR A 85 60.36 -2.84 28.99
N TYR A 86 59.41 -3.75 29.17
CA TYR A 86 58.07 -3.67 28.60
C TYR A 86 57.01 -3.52 29.69
N LYS A 87 55.95 -2.75 29.42
CA LYS A 87 54.81 -2.57 30.33
C LYS A 87 53.49 -2.84 29.61
N THR A 88 52.54 -3.46 30.31
CA THR A 88 51.17 -3.61 29.83
C THR A 88 50.39 -2.31 30.02
N VAL A 89 49.78 -1.81 28.95
CA VAL A 89 48.98 -0.57 28.94
C VAL A 89 47.62 -0.87 28.32
N HIS A 90 46.55 -0.23 28.79
CA HIS A 90 45.22 -0.37 28.19
C HIS A 90 45.07 0.55 26.98
N SER A 91 44.77 -0.02 25.82
CA SER A 91 44.43 0.73 24.61
C SER A 91 42.90 0.81 24.43
N PRO A 92 42.36 1.96 23.99
CA PRO A 92 40.93 2.08 23.72
C PRO A 92 40.53 1.32 22.45
N ALA A 93 39.24 1.01 22.34
CA ALA A 93 38.66 0.43 21.15
C ALA A 93 38.73 1.43 19.97
N ILE A 94 39.06 0.93 18.78
CA ILE A 94 39.07 1.71 17.54
C ILE A 94 37.92 1.20 16.66
N TYR A 95 37.07 2.13 16.23
CA TYR A 95 35.95 1.88 15.33
C TYR A 95 36.20 2.57 13.98
N THR A 96 35.57 2.04 12.93
CA THR A 96 35.51 2.68 11.61
C THR A 96 34.07 2.74 11.14
N THR A 97 33.72 3.81 10.44
CA THR A 97 32.39 3.97 9.87
C THR A 97 32.34 3.30 8.51
N ARG A 98 31.44 2.32 8.34
CA ARG A 98 31.15 1.67 7.06
C ARG A 98 29.77 2.06 6.59
N THR A 99 29.68 2.57 5.37
CA THR A 99 28.41 2.86 4.69
C THR A 99 28.25 1.89 3.54
N GLN A 100 27.11 1.18 3.50
CA GLN A 100 26.81 0.21 2.45
C GLN A 100 25.35 0.29 2.02
N GLN A 101 25.09 0.01 0.74
CA GLN A 101 23.74 -0.15 0.24
C GLN A 101 23.26 -1.56 0.56
N LYS A 102 22.20 -1.67 1.34
CA LYS A 102 21.57 -2.95 1.70
C LYS A 102 20.22 -3.06 1.02
N ILE A 103 19.99 -4.17 0.32
CA ILE A 103 18.67 -4.53 -0.21
C ILE A 103 17.84 -5.02 0.99
N ILE A 104 16.87 -4.23 1.42
CA ILE A 104 15.97 -4.56 2.54
C ILE A 104 14.86 -5.49 2.05
N THR A 105 14.32 -5.20 0.87
CA THR A 105 13.31 -6.01 0.21
C THR A 105 13.76 -6.30 -1.21
N PRO A 106 13.97 -7.57 -1.59
CA PRO A 106 14.35 -7.91 -2.95
C PRO A 106 13.21 -7.61 -3.91
N ARG A 107 13.56 -7.33 -5.17
CA ARG A 107 12.60 -7.34 -6.27
C ARG A 107 12.01 -8.73 -6.38
N ALA A 108 10.70 -8.83 -6.50
CA ALA A 108 10.03 -10.10 -6.67
C ALA A 108 8.94 -10.00 -7.72
N ASP A 109 8.86 -11.02 -8.59
CA ASP A 109 7.75 -11.15 -9.52
C ASP A 109 6.59 -11.87 -8.83
N PHE A 110 5.37 -11.50 -9.20
CA PHE A 110 4.17 -12.12 -8.70
C PHE A 110 3.11 -12.26 -9.79
N TRP A 111 2.18 -13.18 -9.58
CA TRP A 111 1.11 -13.47 -10.53
C TRP A 111 -0.25 -13.24 -9.90
N PHE A 112 -1.18 -12.72 -10.69
CA PHE A 112 -2.57 -12.50 -10.30
C PHE A 112 -3.51 -12.88 -11.45
N GLU A 113 -4.71 -13.35 -11.12
CA GLU A 113 -5.70 -13.72 -12.13
C GLU A 113 -6.18 -12.46 -12.88
N VAL A 114 -6.38 -12.59 -14.19
CA VAL A 114 -6.90 -11.53 -15.07
C VAL A 114 -8.05 -12.08 -15.92
N PRO A 115 -8.98 -11.24 -16.41
CA PRO A 115 -9.93 -11.66 -17.42
C PRO A 115 -9.21 -12.22 -18.64
N CYS A 116 -9.70 -13.33 -19.19
CA CYS A 116 -9.06 -13.95 -20.33
C CYS A 116 -9.22 -13.09 -21.60
N PRO A 117 -8.24 -13.10 -22.53
CA PRO A 117 -8.31 -12.27 -23.75
C PRO A 117 -9.59 -12.45 -24.56
N ALA A 118 -10.14 -13.67 -24.60
CA ALA A 118 -11.41 -13.96 -25.27
C ALA A 118 -12.63 -13.22 -24.70
N GLN A 119 -12.56 -12.76 -23.43
CA GLN A 119 -13.61 -11.99 -22.76
C GLN A 119 -13.38 -10.48 -22.84
N ILE A 120 -12.17 -10.03 -23.22
CA ILE A 120 -11.81 -8.62 -23.29
C ILE A 120 -12.10 -8.12 -24.70
N ASP A 121 -13.36 -7.79 -24.95
CA ASP A 121 -13.80 -7.16 -26.19
C ASP A 121 -13.94 -5.63 -26.03
N GLN A 122 -14.26 -4.94 -27.14
CA GLN A 122 -14.47 -3.49 -27.11
C GLN A 122 -15.62 -3.10 -26.17
N GLY A 123 -16.68 -3.92 -26.08
CA GLY A 123 -17.82 -3.71 -25.18
C GLY A 123 -17.43 -3.81 -23.71
N PHE A 124 -16.61 -4.80 -23.35
CA PHE A 124 -16.04 -4.96 -22.02
C PHE A 124 -15.19 -3.76 -21.63
N ILE A 125 -14.28 -3.32 -22.52
CA ILE A 125 -13.42 -2.16 -22.26
C ILE A 125 -14.25 -0.87 -22.11
N ALA A 126 -15.29 -0.69 -22.92
CA ALA A 126 -16.19 0.45 -22.80
C ALA A 126 -16.94 0.43 -21.46
N THR A 127 -17.34 -0.74 -20.98
CA THR A 127 -17.96 -0.92 -19.66
C THR A 127 -16.98 -0.62 -18.54
N LEU A 128 -15.74 -1.09 -18.64
CA LEU A 128 -14.65 -0.77 -17.72
C LEU A 128 -14.44 0.75 -17.63
N GLN A 129 -14.33 1.43 -18.77
CA GLN A 129 -14.15 2.88 -18.82
C GLN A 129 -15.34 3.63 -18.19
N ARG A 130 -16.58 3.18 -18.41
CA ARG A 130 -17.77 3.74 -17.73
C ARG A 130 -17.70 3.54 -16.21
N ALA A 131 -17.36 2.32 -15.76
CA ALA A 131 -17.24 1.99 -14.34
C ALA A 131 -16.13 2.80 -13.63
N LEU A 132 -15.01 3.06 -14.32
CA LEU A 132 -13.94 3.92 -13.80
C LEU A 132 -14.33 5.40 -13.84
N LYS A 133 -15.09 5.83 -14.85
CA LYS A 133 -15.57 7.21 -15.00
C LYS A 133 -16.60 7.57 -13.93
N SER A 134 -17.54 6.67 -13.61
CA SER A 134 -18.53 6.89 -12.54
C SER A 134 -17.88 7.05 -11.17
N ARG A 135 -16.70 6.47 -10.97
CA ARG A 135 -15.87 6.62 -9.76
C ARG A 135 -14.91 7.82 -9.81
N GLY A 136 -14.97 8.63 -10.87
CA GLY A 136 -14.10 9.80 -11.05
C GLY A 136 -12.65 9.49 -11.42
N LEU A 137 -12.31 8.25 -11.76
CA LEU A 137 -10.94 7.78 -11.99
C LEU A 137 -10.51 7.90 -13.45
N PHE A 138 -11.47 7.81 -14.36
CA PHE A 138 -11.25 7.94 -15.79
C PHE A 138 -11.90 9.23 -16.32
N ARG A 139 -11.12 10.01 -17.06
CA ARG A 139 -11.58 11.24 -17.74
C ARG A 139 -11.37 11.06 -19.24
N GLY A 140 -12.40 11.42 -20.02
CA GLY A 140 -12.38 11.33 -21.48
C GLY A 140 -13.62 10.65 -22.05
N ALA A 141 -13.58 10.42 -23.36
CA ALA A 141 -14.57 9.65 -24.09
C ALA A 141 -14.41 8.14 -23.79
N VAL A 142 -15.53 7.42 -23.82
CA VAL A 142 -15.54 5.96 -23.72
C VAL A 142 -15.29 5.42 -25.12
N THR A 143 -14.08 4.97 -25.39
CA THR A 143 -13.63 4.51 -26.72
C THR A 143 -13.69 2.99 -26.87
N GLY A 144 -13.71 2.24 -25.76
CA GLY A 144 -13.58 0.79 -25.78
C GLY A 144 -12.17 0.30 -26.13
N VAL A 145 -11.15 1.16 -26.01
CA VAL A 145 -9.74 0.83 -26.24
C VAL A 145 -8.95 1.03 -24.96
N ILE A 146 -8.07 0.08 -24.62
CA ILE A 146 -7.16 0.21 -23.48
C ILE A 146 -6.00 1.14 -23.87
N ASP A 147 -6.21 2.45 -23.68
CA ASP A 147 -5.19 3.48 -23.83
C ASP A 147 -4.44 3.77 -22.53
N GLN A 148 -3.41 4.62 -22.58
CA GLN A 148 -2.65 5.00 -21.39
C GLN A 148 -3.52 5.61 -20.28
N ARG A 149 -4.59 6.34 -20.63
CA ARG A 149 -5.52 6.91 -19.65
C ARG A 149 -6.30 5.81 -18.94
N THR A 150 -6.77 4.80 -19.68
CA THR A 150 -7.47 3.63 -19.15
C THR A 150 -6.52 2.84 -18.24
N GLN A 151 -5.29 2.56 -18.69
CA GLN A 151 -4.27 1.86 -17.88
C GLN A 151 -3.96 2.59 -16.57
N LYS A 152 -3.83 3.93 -16.62
CA LYS A 152 -3.61 4.75 -15.42
C LYS A 152 -4.80 4.70 -14.47
N ALA A 153 -6.02 4.77 -14.99
CA ALA A 153 -7.24 4.69 -14.19
C ALA A 153 -7.40 3.30 -13.53
N VAL A 154 -7.10 2.22 -14.26
CA VAL A 154 -7.05 0.85 -13.72
C VAL A 154 -6.02 0.76 -12.61
N ARG A 155 -4.79 1.21 -12.84
CA ARG A 155 -3.73 1.21 -11.82
C ARG A 155 -4.13 1.97 -10.57
N TRP A 156 -4.74 3.14 -10.72
CA TRP A 156 -5.17 3.95 -9.58
C TRP A 156 -6.27 3.26 -8.79
N TYR A 157 -7.26 2.66 -9.45
CA TYR A 157 -8.31 1.87 -8.79
C TYR A 157 -7.70 0.70 -7.99
N GLN A 158 -6.85 -0.10 -8.63
CA GLN A 158 -6.28 -1.30 -8.02
C GLN A 158 -5.30 -1.00 -6.88
N LYS A 159 -4.58 0.13 -6.97
CA LYS A 159 -3.63 0.54 -5.94
C LYS A 159 -4.31 0.78 -4.59
N GLN A 160 -5.55 1.26 -4.58
CA GLN A 160 -6.34 1.42 -3.34
C GLN A 160 -6.73 0.07 -2.72
N HIS A 161 -6.67 -1.02 -3.51
CA HIS A 161 -6.93 -2.39 -3.08
C HIS A 161 -5.65 -3.23 -2.96
N GLY A 162 -4.47 -2.59 -2.89
CA GLY A 162 -3.19 -3.26 -2.63
C GLY A 162 -2.48 -3.82 -3.86
N LEU A 163 -2.97 -3.57 -5.08
CA LEU A 163 -2.34 -4.04 -6.32
C LEU A 163 -1.87 -2.88 -7.20
N ASP A 164 -0.56 -2.69 -7.34
CA ASP A 164 0.02 -1.65 -8.19
C ASP A 164 0.32 -2.15 -9.62
N SER A 165 -0.73 -2.36 -10.42
CA SER A 165 -0.60 -2.85 -11.80
C SER A 165 -1.50 -2.10 -12.79
N THR A 166 -1.05 -1.94 -14.03
CA THR A 166 -1.84 -1.37 -15.14
C THR A 166 -2.77 -2.39 -15.81
N THR A 167 -2.54 -3.68 -15.58
CA THR A 167 -3.38 -4.77 -16.09
C THR A 167 -4.55 -5.00 -15.13
N LEU A 168 -5.76 -5.13 -15.67
CA LEU A 168 -6.96 -5.36 -14.88
C LEU A 168 -6.95 -6.77 -14.29
N SER A 169 -6.93 -6.88 -12.96
CA SER A 169 -7.11 -8.13 -12.24
C SER A 169 -8.56 -8.61 -12.29
N LEU A 170 -8.74 -9.93 -12.21
CA LEU A 170 -10.06 -10.56 -12.16
C LEU A 170 -10.85 -10.11 -10.92
N ALA A 171 -10.16 -9.97 -9.78
CA ALA A 171 -10.73 -9.42 -8.55
C ALA A 171 -11.27 -8.00 -8.75
N ALA A 172 -10.48 -7.10 -9.35
CA ALA A 172 -10.93 -5.74 -9.66
C ALA A 172 -12.08 -5.73 -10.68
N ALA A 173 -12.04 -6.59 -11.70
CA ALA A 173 -13.12 -6.71 -12.67
C ALA A 173 -14.45 -7.12 -12.00
N ARG A 174 -14.40 -8.05 -11.04
CA ARG A 174 -15.56 -8.47 -10.25
C ARG A 174 -16.08 -7.34 -9.36
N GLN A 175 -15.20 -6.64 -8.64
CA GLN A 175 -15.58 -5.49 -7.79
C GLN A 175 -16.18 -4.31 -8.59
N LEU A 176 -15.72 -4.11 -9.83
CA LEU A 176 -16.27 -3.12 -10.74
C LEU A 176 -17.62 -3.55 -11.35
N GLY A 177 -18.05 -4.78 -11.13
CA GLY A 177 -19.29 -5.34 -11.67
C GLY A 177 -19.19 -5.75 -13.15
N LEU A 178 -17.98 -5.96 -13.66
CA LEU A 178 -17.74 -6.37 -15.06
C LEU A 178 -17.87 -7.88 -15.25
N ILE A 179 -17.58 -8.65 -14.19
CA ILE A 179 -17.60 -10.11 -14.19
C ILE A 179 -18.36 -10.57 -12.95
N ALA A 180 -19.26 -11.53 -13.11
CA ALA A 180 -19.98 -12.11 -11.98
C ALA A 180 -19.08 -13.02 -11.14
N TYR A 181 -19.36 -13.11 -9.84
CA TYR A 181 -18.81 -14.18 -9.01
C TYR A 181 -19.51 -15.48 -9.40
N ALA A 182 -18.74 -16.55 -9.59
CA ALA A 182 -19.31 -17.88 -9.73
C ALA A 182 -20.10 -18.19 -8.44
N ARG A 183 -21.33 -18.68 -8.59
CA ARG A 183 -22.11 -19.20 -7.47
C ARG A 183 -21.86 -20.70 -7.39
N ASP A 184 -21.33 -21.16 -6.25
CA ASP A 184 -21.19 -22.58 -5.95
C ASP A 184 -22.59 -23.20 -5.90
N GLY A 185 -22.99 -23.93 -6.94
CA GLY A 185 -24.31 -24.58 -7.04
C GLY A 185 -24.99 -24.55 -8.41
N ALA A 186 -24.38 -23.96 -9.45
CA ALA A 186 -24.86 -24.04 -10.82
C ALA A 186 -24.06 -25.06 -11.65
N ARG A 187 -24.10 -26.33 -11.25
CA ARG A 187 -23.73 -27.48 -12.08
C ARG A 187 -24.75 -28.59 -11.89
#